data_AF-A0A8B3F3Q0-F1
#
_entry.id   AF-A0A8B3F3Q0-F1
#
_cell.length_a   1.000
_cell.length_b   1.000
_cell.length_c   1.000
_cell.angle_alpha   90.00
_cell.angle_beta   90.00
_cell.angle_gamma   90.00
#
_symmetry.space_group_name_H-M   'P 1'
#
loop_
_entity.id
_entity.type
_entity.pdbx_description
1 polymer ?
#
loop_
_entity_poly.entity_id
_entity_poly.type
_entity_poly.pdbx_seq_one_letter_code
_entity_poly.pdbx_strand_id
1 'polypeptide(L)'
;MNEQVFLEFTLNFNLRQTRLNKPTIIYALFSFRGKQYKVNIGVKVYPSQWNKRKQIATISNGQTRLDNRNNEIVNKRIRSILASFEENKNYLCEDMERINFLFEEMKQIINPNLKQRNAMGEKEKLSATFILRQMVEKYIDGENSKNIYMGYVRSFENFLKTRDILNSVSYINGDTMEDYQQYLLSLNSKIATILNKLNGIKTLINHANKDKEIKAGIDIISFTPIKDRRTKEQKKSKQIPLTEKQLLAIYGYSNLKPKEEEARDLFISQCLLGQRISDLPKIFKGEYTVTKLEGNVEVISFVVQKTGEQATVYLFPLVKEILNKYKEKGFEHINLLGEDANVVRNNEAKLNRVIKNVCKKVGLDSDVIYTEQIGEEVINKKKKLYELIHTHIARHTFITLMCRSGIPKEDVIIATAHTDTTMIDDVYLHETVNDKGTRLINSLKKIKNSRLFKVEGTDNMVDATMNKQETVKKPISRASVADNITFETLLDTQFFASKINKAVELQSQVGHLKDGKLCSYDNEIASLISEIEKFSQSSTSDSDVAKQYVKQLSVGKLSDLYDCFREMIIKCVKIGISKDAIMQFINKALEIGLLDNARFTNIKEITTALLDKRNQD
;
A
#
# COMPACT_ATOMS: atom_id res chain seq x y z
N MET A 1 -20.66 26.50 -39.36
CA MET A 1 -19.24 26.90 -39.53
C MET A 1 -18.82 27.54 -38.23
N ASN A 2 -17.88 26.95 -37.50
CA ASN A 2 -17.34 27.59 -36.30
C ASN A 2 -16.30 28.61 -36.77
N GLU A 3 -16.64 29.90 -36.72
CA GLU A 3 -15.69 30.96 -36.99
C GLU A 3 -14.52 30.88 -36.00
N GLN A 4 -13.29 30.93 -36.53
CA GLN A 4 -12.09 31.01 -35.71
C GLN A 4 -11.94 32.44 -35.19
N VAL A 5 -12.31 32.68 -33.93
CA VAL A 5 -12.20 33.99 -33.29
C VAL A 5 -10.77 34.18 -32.79
N PHE A 6 -10.01 35.06 -33.43
CA PHE A 6 -8.71 35.51 -32.93
C PHE A 6 -8.90 36.77 -32.07
N LEU A 7 -8.77 36.61 -30.75
CA LEU A 7 -8.79 37.74 -29.83
C LEU A 7 -7.40 38.40 -29.79
N GLU A 8 -7.31 39.66 -30.20
CA GLU A 8 -6.07 40.45 -30.11
C GLU A 8 -5.83 40.89 -28.66
N PHE A 9 -4.88 40.22 -28.02
CA PHE A 9 -4.36 40.56 -26.70
C PHE A 9 -2.91 41.04 -26.82
N THR A 10 -2.59 42.16 -26.17
CA THR A 10 -1.20 42.62 -26.06
C THR A 10 -0.84 42.89 -24.61
N LEU A 11 0.37 42.50 -24.21
CA LEU A 11 0.95 42.83 -22.91
C LEU A 11 2.32 43.45 -23.12
N ASN A 12 2.49 44.69 -22.64
CA ASN A 12 3.74 45.44 -22.74
C ASN A 12 4.17 45.98 -21.38
N PHE A 13 5.47 46.00 -21.09
CA PHE A 13 5.98 46.60 -19.86
C PHE A 13 6.59 47.98 -20.10
N ASN A 14 6.14 48.97 -19.34
CA ASN A 14 6.55 50.37 -19.47
C ASN A 14 6.90 51.00 -18.12
N LEU A 15 7.89 51.89 -18.11
CA LEU A 15 8.22 52.66 -16.91
C LEU A 15 7.15 53.71 -16.61
N ARG A 16 6.88 53.95 -15.32
CA ARG A 16 6.03 55.05 -14.85
C ARG A 16 6.59 56.41 -15.26
N GLN A 17 7.90 56.57 -15.11
CA GLN A 17 8.65 57.79 -15.42
C GLN A 17 9.99 57.40 -16.02
N THR A 18 10.32 57.93 -17.20
CA THR A 18 11.47 57.49 -18.01
C THR A 18 12.74 58.33 -17.79
N ARG A 19 12.64 59.45 -17.07
CA ARG A 19 13.73 60.43 -16.89
C ARG A 19 13.99 60.70 -15.40
N LEU A 20 14.27 59.65 -14.63
CA LEU A 20 14.60 59.76 -13.20
C LEU A 20 15.96 59.14 -12.90
N ASN A 21 16.68 59.75 -11.95
CA ASN A 21 17.92 59.19 -11.39
C ASN A 21 17.65 58.26 -10.18
N LYS A 22 16.42 57.79 -10.02
CA LYS A 22 15.98 56.88 -8.94
C LYS A 22 15.08 55.77 -9.50
N PRO A 23 14.93 54.63 -8.81
CA PRO A 23 14.08 53.54 -9.27
C PRO A 23 12.63 53.97 -9.46
N THR A 24 12.06 53.64 -10.62
CA THR A 24 10.69 53.95 -11.00
C THR A 24 9.87 52.68 -11.14
N ILE A 25 8.56 52.79 -10.92
CA ILE A 25 7.62 51.66 -11.02
C ILE A 25 7.51 51.19 -12.47
N ILE A 26 7.42 49.87 -12.67
CA ILE A 26 7.06 49.27 -13.95
C ILE A 26 5.55 49.00 -13.99
N TYR A 27 4.91 49.35 -15.10
CA TYR A 27 3.52 49.02 -15.40
C TYR A 27 3.48 47.96 -16.48
N ALA A 28 2.59 46.98 -16.33
CA ALA A 28 2.09 46.19 -17.44
C ALA A 28 0.92 46.96 -18.08
N LEU A 29 0.99 47.11 -19.40
CA LEU A 29 -0.05 47.67 -20.25
C LEU A 29 -0.68 46.51 -21.00
N PHE A 30 -1.85 46.10 -20.53
CA PHE A 30 -2.66 45.04 -21.10
C PHE A 30 -3.72 45.66 -22.01
N SER A 31 -3.73 45.32 -23.29
CA SER A 31 -4.76 45.81 -24.23
C SER A 31 -5.68 44.69 -24.66
N PHE A 32 -6.98 44.96 -24.64
CA PHE A 32 -8.03 44.02 -25.05
C PHE A 32 -9.29 44.78 -25.52
N ARG A 33 -9.90 44.36 -26.64
CA ARG A 33 -11.09 45.00 -27.25
C ARG A 33 -10.95 46.52 -27.42
N GLY A 34 -9.78 46.97 -27.88
CA GLY A 34 -9.48 48.40 -28.05
C GLY A 34 -9.34 49.20 -26.75
N LYS A 35 -9.49 48.57 -25.58
CA LYS A 35 -9.24 49.20 -24.27
C LYS A 35 -7.84 48.85 -23.78
N GLN A 36 -7.15 49.85 -23.22
CA GLN A 36 -5.85 49.68 -22.58
C GLN A 36 -5.99 49.78 -21.06
N TYR A 37 -5.47 48.77 -20.38
CA TYR A 37 -5.48 48.65 -18.95
C TYR A 37 -4.05 48.74 -18.42
N LYS A 38 -3.85 49.57 -17.40
CA LYS A 38 -2.52 49.85 -16.85
C LYS A 38 -2.44 49.36 -15.41
N VAL A 39 -1.57 48.37 -15.15
CA VAL A 39 -1.45 47.72 -13.85
C VAL A 39 0.00 47.74 -13.39
N ASN A 40 0.28 48.31 -12.21
CA ASN A 40 1.64 48.33 -11.63
C ASN A 40 2.02 46.89 -11.29
N ILE A 41 3.21 46.41 -11.64
CA ILE A 41 3.63 45.00 -11.42
C ILE A 41 4.29 44.72 -10.07
N GLY A 42 4.41 45.72 -9.21
CA GLY A 42 4.96 45.62 -7.85
C GLY A 42 6.48 45.77 -7.74
N VAL A 43 7.20 45.96 -8.85
CA VAL A 43 8.67 46.13 -8.86
C VAL A 43 9.08 47.48 -9.48
N LYS A 44 10.31 47.90 -9.17
CA LYS A 44 10.91 49.15 -9.65
C LYS A 44 12.28 48.90 -10.28
N VAL A 45 12.67 49.74 -11.23
CA VAL A 45 13.98 49.69 -11.91
C VAL A 45 14.50 51.10 -12.15
N TYR A 46 15.81 51.31 -12.18
CA TYR A 46 16.38 52.57 -12.66
C TYR A 46 16.09 52.75 -14.15
N PRO A 47 15.64 53.94 -14.61
CA PRO A 47 15.38 54.18 -16.02
C PRO A 47 16.58 53.92 -16.94
N SER A 48 17.79 54.22 -16.50
CA SER A 48 19.04 53.94 -17.23
C SER A 48 19.33 52.44 -17.39
N GLN A 49 18.76 51.60 -16.52
CA GLN A 49 18.94 50.15 -16.52
C GLN A 49 17.78 49.43 -17.21
N TRP A 50 16.81 50.14 -17.78
CA TRP A 50 15.67 49.53 -18.48
C TRP A 50 15.93 49.42 -19.99
N ASN A 51 15.85 48.20 -20.52
CA ASN A 51 15.88 47.99 -21.95
C ASN A 51 14.47 48.16 -22.54
N LYS A 52 14.18 49.33 -23.11
CA LYS A 52 12.85 49.64 -23.67
C LYS A 52 12.41 48.68 -24.78
N ARG A 53 13.34 48.21 -25.63
CA ARG A 53 13.03 47.32 -26.76
C ARG A 53 12.73 45.90 -26.30
N LYS A 54 13.54 45.37 -25.36
CA LYS A 54 13.37 44.02 -24.80
C LYS A 54 12.36 43.96 -23.65
N GLN A 55 11.95 45.11 -23.12
CA GLN A 55 11.06 45.23 -21.97
C GLN A 55 11.54 44.46 -20.73
N ILE A 56 12.85 44.54 -20.44
CA ILE A 56 13.51 43.89 -19.31
C ILE A 56 14.53 44.83 -18.67
N ALA A 57 14.91 44.56 -17.43
CA ALA A 57 16.03 45.20 -16.77
C ALA A 57 17.37 44.65 -17.31
N THR A 58 18.31 45.54 -17.60
CA THR A 58 19.65 45.22 -18.09
C THR A 58 20.51 44.70 -16.94
N ILE A 59 21.12 43.53 -17.12
CA ILE A 59 22.13 42.97 -16.22
C ILE A 59 23.48 43.09 -16.94
N SER A 60 24.48 43.71 -16.31
CA SER A 60 25.81 43.88 -16.92
C SER A 60 26.92 44.02 -15.88
N ASN A 61 28.15 43.71 -16.30
CA ASN A 61 29.34 43.83 -15.44
C ASN A 61 29.66 45.29 -15.05
N GLY A 62 29.06 46.29 -15.71
CA GLY A 62 29.21 47.71 -15.38
C GLY A 62 28.25 48.23 -14.31
N GLN A 63 27.39 47.38 -13.76
CA GLN A 63 26.46 47.72 -12.67
C GLN A 63 26.93 47.14 -11.33
N THR A 64 26.45 47.70 -10.23
CA THR A 64 26.77 47.15 -8.91
C THR A 64 26.16 45.74 -8.74
N ARG A 65 26.76 44.94 -7.85
CA ARG A 65 26.22 43.61 -7.52
C ARG A 65 24.78 43.67 -7.01
N LEU A 66 24.44 44.73 -6.26
CA LEU A 66 23.09 44.95 -5.74
C LEU A 66 22.10 45.30 -6.86
N ASP A 67 22.50 46.17 -7.80
CA ASP A 67 21.67 46.52 -8.95
C ASP A 67 21.39 45.32 -9.85
N ASN A 68 22.42 44.54 -10.16
CA ASN A 68 22.26 43.30 -10.94
C ASN A 68 21.31 42.32 -10.26
N ARG A 69 21.42 42.14 -8.93
CA ARG A 69 20.50 41.30 -8.15
C ARG A 69 19.06 41.83 -8.19
N ASN A 70 18.87 43.14 -8.05
CA ASN A 70 17.55 43.76 -8.13
C ASN A 70 16.95 43.63 -9.55
N ASN A 71 17.75 43.80 -10.58
CA ASN A 71 17.36 43.65 -11.99
C ASN A 71 16.98 42.20 -12.32
N GLU A 72 17.64 41.22 -11.70
CA GLU A 72 17.28 39.81 -11.81
C GLU A 72 15.90 39.52 -11.18
N ILE A 73 15.60 40.09 -10.01
CA ILE A 73 14.27 40.00 -9.37
C ILE A 73 13.19 40.60 -10.27
N VAL A 74 13.45 41.78 -10.87
CA VAL A 74 12.56 42.42 -11.84
C VAL A 74 12.29 41.50 -13.03
N ASN A 75 13.35 40.96 -13.65
CA ASN A 75 13.24 40.08 -14.81
C ASN A 75 12.53 38.76 -14.49
N LYS A 76 12.76 38.20 -13.30
CA LYS A 76 12.02 37.02 -12.81
C LYS A 76 10.52 37.32 -12.69
N ARG A 77 10.15 38.49 -12.16
CA ARG A 77 8.74 38.91 -12.06
C ARG A 77 8.10 39.10 -13.43
N ILE A 78 8.79 39.75 -14.37
CA ILE A 78 8.30 39.95 -15.75
C ILE A 78 8.06 38.60 -16.45
N ARG A 79 9.01 37.67 -16.38
CA ARG A 79 8.86 36.32 -16.95
C ARG A 79 7.67 35.56 -16.35
N SER A 80 7.48 35.65 -15.04
CA SER A 80 6.33 35.04 -14.36
C SER A 80 5.01 35.62 -14.86
N ILE A 81 4.91 36.94 -15.00
CA ILE A 81 3.68 37.59 -15.52
C ILE A 81 3.43 37.19 -16.97
N LEU A 82 4.46 37.16 -17.82
CA LEU A 82 4.34 36.73 -19.23
C LEU A 82 3.86 35.28 -19.35
N ALA A 83 4.43 34.37 -18.56
CA ALA A 83 4.01 32.97 -18.55
C ALA A 83 2.54 32.82 -18.14
N SER A 84 2.13 33.48 -17.05
CA SER A 84 0.74 33.47 -16.61
C SER A 84 -0.21 34.15 -17.63
N PHE A 85 0.25 35.20 -18.33
CA PHE A 85 -0.52 35.85 -19.38
C PHE A 85 -0.81 34.91 -20.55
N GLU A 86 0.21 34.23 -21.07
CA GLU A 86 0.05 33.29 -22.18
C GLU A 86 -0.80 32.08 -21.79
N GLU A 87 -0.65 31.56 -20.57
CA GLU A 87 -1.51 30.48 -20.06
C GLU A 87 -2.99 30.89 -20.04
N ASN A 88 -3.29 32.11 -19.56
CA ASN A 88 -4.67 32.61 -19.54
C ASN A 88 -5.17 32.94 -20.95
N LYS A 89 -4.32 33.47 -21.84
CA LYS A 89 -4.68 33.73 -23.24
C LYS A 89 -5.12 32.47 -23.96
N ASN A 90 -4.37 31.38 -23.81
CA ASN A 90 -4.73 30.07 -24.39
C ASN A 90 -6.09 29.59 -23.87
N TYR A 91 -6.34 29.78 -22.57
CA TYR A 91 -7.59 29.38 -21.93
C TYR A 91 -8.82 30.20 -22.38
N LEU A 92 -8.64 31.47 -22.76
CA LEU A 92 -9.73 32.36 -23.20
C LEU A 92 -10.16 32.12 -24.64
N CYS A 93 -9.25 31.66 -25.50
CA CYS A 93 -9.61 31.20 -26.85
C CYS A 93 -10.53 29.97 -26.81
N GLU A 94 -10.64 29.30 -25.67
CA GLU A 94 -11.50 28.14 -25.43
C GLU A 94 -12.81 28.52 -24.70
N ASP A 95 -13.01 29.79 -24.28
CA ASP A 95 -14.14 30.25 -23.45
C ASP A 95 -14.41 31.76 -23.57
N MET A 96 -15.39 32.12 -24.42
CA MET A 96 -15.76 33.51 -24.69
C MET A 96 -16.55 34.19 -23.56
N GLU A 97 -17.15 33.45 -22.61
CA GLU A 97 -17.93 34.05 -21.51
C GLU A 97 -17.04 34.64 -20.42
N ARG A 98 -15.87 34.03 -20.21
CA ARG A 98 -14.84 34.46 -19.25
C ARG A 98 -14.21 35.82 -19.59
N ILE A 99 -14.42 36.30 -20.82
CA ILE A 99 -14.03 37.64 -21.27
C ILE A 99 -14.52 38.75 -20.32
N ASN A 100 -15.71 38.59 -19.74
CA ASN A 100 -16.30 39.61 -18.88
C ASN A 100 -15.51 39.81 -17.56
N PHE A 101 -14.78 38.78 -17.11
CA PHE A 101 -13.99 38.80 -15.87
C PHE A 101 -12.49 38.97 -16.10
N LEU A 102 -12.06 38.85 -17.36
CA LEU A 102 -10.66 38.81 -17.75
C LEU A 102 -9.83 39.98 -17.22
N PHE A 103 -10.37 41.20 -17.27
CA PHE A 103 -9.62 42.36 -16.82
C PHE A 103 -9.27 42.27 -15.32
N GLU A 104 -10.22 41.87 -14.47
CA GLU A 104 -9.97 41.75 -13.03
C GLU A 104 -9.09 40.55 -12.71
N GLU A 105 -9.25 39.41 -13.41
CA GLU A 105 -8.36 38.26 -13.29
C GLU A 105 -6.90 38.63 -13.66
N MET A 106 -6.72 39.32 -14.79
CA MET A 106 -5.42 39.79 -15.25
C MET A 106 -4.78 40.80 -14.30
N LYS A 107 -5.57 41.74 -13.79
CA LYS A 107 -5.11 42.74 -12.81
C LYS A 107 -4.57 42.08 -11.55
N GLN A 108 -5.24 41.03 -11.06
CA GLN A 108 -4.78 40.23 -9.92
C GLN A 108 -3.50 39.42 -10.22
N ILE A 109 -3.41 38.79 -11.39
CA ILE A 109 -2.18 38.07 -11.81
C ILE A 109 -0.98 39.03 -11.87
N ILE A 110 -1.19 40.18 -12.51
CA ILE A 110 -0.14 41.19 -12.72
C ILE A 110 0.35 41.76 -11.39
N ASN A 111 -0.54 42.01 -10.43
CA ASN A 111 -0.15 42.45 -9.10
C ASN A 111 -1.12 41.99 -7.99
N PRO A 112 -0.77 40.88 -7.33
CA PRO A 112 -1.55 40.30 -6.23
C PRO A 112 -1.69 41.21 -5.01
N ASN A 113 -0.77 42.17 -4.83
CA ASN A 113 -0.73 43.06 -3.66
C ASN A 113 -1.48 44.38 -3.89
N LEU A 114 -2.14 44.58 -5.02
CA LEU A 114 -3.04 45.71 -5.20
C LEU A 114 -4.18 45.57 -4.20
N LYS A 115 -4.20 46.42 -3.16
CA LYS A 115 -5.33 46.52 -2.23
C LYS A 115 -6.61 46.58 -3.05
N GLN A 116 -7.45 45.55 -2.94
CA GLN A 116 -8.84 45.64 -3.37
C GLN A 116 -9.42 46.81 -2.58
N ARG A 117 -9.67 47.94 -3.24
CA ARG A 117 -10.48 48.98 -2.60
C ARG A 117 -11.81 48.30 -2.36
N ASN A 118 -12.21 48.19 -1.09
CA ASN A 118 -13.50 47.66 -0.69
C ASN A 118 -14.62 48.53 -1.27
N ALA A 119 -14.93 48.35 -2.54
CA ALA A 119 -16.20 48.68 -3.13
C ALA A 119 -16.94 47.36 -3.24
N MET A 120 -18.05 47.26 -2.51
CA MET A 120 -18.86 46.05 -2.34
C MET A 120 -19.31 45.40 -3.67
N GLY A 121 -19.12 46.06 -4.83
CA GLY A 121 -19.45 45.58 -6.17
C GLY A 121 -18.29 45.08 -7.07
N GLU A 122 -17.02 45.06 -6.63
CA GLU A 122 -15.93 44.45 -7.44
C GLU A 122 -15.72 42.94 -7.17
N LYS A 123 -16.19 42.43 -6.03
CA LYS A 123 -16.10 40.99 -5.69
C LYS A 123 -16.95 40.10 -6.61
N GLU A 124 -17.96 40.65 -7.25
CA GLU A 124 -18.79 39.98 -8.27
C GLU A 124 -18.11 39.82 -9.64
N LYS A 125 -16.89 40.36 -9.83
CA LYS A 125 -16.19 40.36 -11.13
C LYS A 125 -15.09 39.32 -11.30
N LEU A 126 -14.87 38.43 -10.33
CA LEU A 126 -13.94 37.30 -10.50
C LEU A 126 -14.75 36.02 -10.66
N SER A 127 -14.32 35.15 -11.58
CA SER A 127 -14.97 33.86 -11.74
C SER A 127 -14.76 32.99 -10.50
N ALA A 128 -15.75 32.13 -10.20
CA ALA A 128 -15.64 31.24 -9.05
C ALA A 128 -14.43 30.31 -9.19
N THR A 129 -14.20 29.75 -10.38
CA THR A 129 -13.05 28.86 -10.64
C THR A 129 -11.71 29.58 -10.49
N PHE A 130 -11.60 30.86 -10.85
CA PHE A 130 -10.38 31.64 -10.61
C PHE A 130 -10.08 31.78 -9.12
N ILE A 131 -11.09 32.07 -8.30
CA ILE A 131 -10.95 32.11 -6.84
C ILE A 131 -10.46 30.75 -6.32
N LEU A 132 -11.03 29.64 -6.79
CA LEU A 132 -10.59 28.30 -6.37
C LEU A 132 -9.13 28.03 -6.77
N ARG A 133 -8.68 28.45 -7.97
CA ARG A 133 -7.26 28.34 -8.38
C ARG A 133 -6.32 29.15 -7.48
N GLN A 134 -6.74 30.35 -7.07
CA GLN A 134 -5.98 31.12 -6.08
C GLN A 134 -5.87 30.39 -4.74
N MET A 135 -6.92 29.68 -4.32
CA MET A 135 -6.88 28.86 -3.10
C MET A 135 -5.90 27.70 -3.22
N VAL A 136 -5.79 27.10 -4.41
CA VAL A 136 -4.75 26.08 -4.67
C VAL A 136 -3.37 26.68 -4.45
N GLU A 137 -3.08 27.83 -5.05
CA GLU A 137 -1.75 28.43 -4.95
C GLU A 137 -1.37 28.88 -3.54
N LYS A 138 -2.36 29.39 -2.79
CA LYS A 138 -2.17 30.00 -1.46
C LYS A 138 -2.15 28.99 -0.32
N TYR A 139 -2.93 27.91 -0.42
CA TYR A 139 -3.20 27.01 0.72
C TYR A 139 -2.85 25.54 0.50
N ILE A 140 -2.56 25.12 -0.73
CA ILE A 140 -2.19 23.72 -1.01
C ILE A 140 -0.68 23.60 -1.12
N ASP A 141 -0.10 22.80 -0.21
CA ASP A 141 1.33 22.56 -0.15
C ASP A 141 1.77 21.43 -1.09
N GLY A 142 2.92 21.65 -1.72
CA GLY A 142 3.57 20.68 -2.62
C GLY A 142 3.05 20.73 -4.05
N GLU A 143 3.97 20.74 -5.01
CA GLU A 143 3.69 20.89 -6.44
C GLU A 143 2.76 19.79 -6.99
N ASN A 144 2.94 18.54 -6.55
CA ASN A 144 2.06 17.43 -6.96
C ASN A 144 0.62 17.61 -6.46
N SER A 145 0.46 18.06 -5.21
CA SER A 145 -0.87 18.34 -4.63
C SER A 145 -1.54 19.48 -5.38
N LYS A 146 -0.81 20.57 -5.64
CA LYS A 146 -1.31 21.70 -6.44
C LYS A 146 -1.82 21.24 -7.80
N ASN A 147 -1.04 20.44 -8.52
CA ASN A 147 -1.42 19.89 -9.82
C ASN A 147 -2.69 19.03 -9.75
N ILE A 148 -2.85 18.23 -8.69
CA ILE A 148 -4.07 17.43 -8.45
C ILE A 148 -5.29 18.34 -8.22
N TYR A 149 -5.18 19.32 -7.32
CA TYR A 149 -6.27 20.25 -7.02
C TYR A 149 -6.63 21.14 -8.23
N MET A 150 -5.63 21.58 -9.01
CA MET A 150 -5.86 22.24 -10.30
C MET A 150 -6.63 21.35 -11.29
N GLY A 151 -6.38 20.03 -11.25
CA GLY A 151 -7.18 19.04 -11.99
C GLY A 151 -8.63 18.98 -11.52
N TYR A 152 -8.89 19.10 -10.21
CA TYR A 152 -10.24 19.16 -9.66
C TYR A 152 -10.97 20.43 -10.10
N VAL A 153 -10.31 21.59 -10.05
CA VAL A 153 -10.90 22.86 -10.52
C VAL A 153 -11.22 22.80 -12.01
N ARG A 154 -10.32 22.26 -12.85
CA ARG A 154 -10.60 22.06 -14.28
C ARG A 154 -11.81 21.15 -14.52
N SER A 155 -11.95 20.08 -13.75
CA SER A 155 -13.12 19.18 -13.85
C SER A 155 -14.42 19.88 -13.45
N PHE A 156 -14.38 20.77 -12.46
CA PHE A 156 -15.54 21.54 -12.02
C PHE A 156 -15.90 22.63 -13.04
N GLU A 157 -14.90 23.33 -13.58
CA GLU A 157 -15.08 24.32 -14.63
C GLU A 157 -15.70 23.72 -15.90
N ASN A 158 -15.29 22.51 -16.28
CA ASN A 158 -15.92 21.79 -17.40
C ASN A 158 -17.38 21.42 -17.12
N PHE A 159 -17.70 21.07 -15.87
CA PHE A 159 -19.09 20.82 -15.45
C PHE A 159 -19.94 22.07 -15.62
N LEU A 160 -19.49 23.22 -15.09
CA LEU A 160 -20.21 24.49 -15.20
C LEU A 160 -20.51 24.83 -16.66
N LYS A 161 -19.52 24.68 -17.54
CA LYS A 161 -19.68 24.85 -18.99
C LYS A 161 -20.68 23.88 -19.61
N THR A 162 -20.60 22.60 -19.25
CA THR A 162 -21.47 21.56 -19.82
C THR A 162 -22.93 21.76 -19.43
N ARG A 163 -23.17 22.34 -18.25
CA ARG A 163 -24.50 22.60 -17.70
C ARG A 163 -24.99 24.03 -17.91
N ASP A 164 -24.20 24.87 -18.58
CA ASP A 164 -24.50 26.29 -18.78
C ASP A 164 -24.75 27.05 -17.46
N ILE A 165 -23.98 26.69 -16.43
CA ILE A 165 -24.04 27.34 -15.11
C ILE A 165 -23.03 28.48 -15.08
N LEU A 166 -23.52 29.69 -14.73
CA LEU A 166 -22.66 30.87 -14.65
C LEU A 166 -21.51 30.65 -13.66
N ASN A 167 -20.29 30.87 -14.13
CA ASN A 167 -19.07 30.72 -13.32
C ASN A 167 -18.84 31.95 -12.41
N SER A 168 -19.77 32.20 -11.50
CA SER A 168 -19.68 33.26 -10.48
C SER A 168 -20.00 32.72 -9.09
N VAL A 169 -19.44 33.36 -8.07
CA VAL A 169 -19.58 32.95 -6.67
C VAL A 169 -21.05 32.79 -6.25
N SER A 170 -21.93 33.68 -6.72
CA SER A 170 -23.36 33.68 -6.41
C SER A 170 -24.12 32.44 -6.89
N TYR A 171 -23.62 31.77 -7.93
CA TYR A 171 -24.24 30.55 -8.46
C TYR A 171 -23.62 29.28 -7.89
N ILE A 172 -22.51 29.37 -7.16
CA ILE A 172 -21.92 28.20 -6.52
C ILE A 172 -22.55 28.03 -5.14
N ASN A 173 -23.34 26.98 -4.96
CA ASN A 173 -24.03 26.66 -3.73
C ASN A 173 -24.21 25.14 -3.56
N GLY A 174 -24.96 24.72 -2.53
CA GLY A 174 -25.24 23.31 -2.27
C GLY A 174 -25.89 22.57 -3.46
N ASP A 175 -26.87 23.18 -4.12
CA ASP A 175 -27.57 22.58 -5.26
C ASP A 175 -26.63 22.41 -6.46
N THR A 176 -25.74 23.37 -6.68
CA THR A 176 -24.71 23.28 -7.74
C THR A 176 -23.69 22.18 -7.44
N MET A 177 -23.36 21.95 -6.17
CA MET A 177 -22.52 20.83 -5.76
C MET A 177 -23.24 19.47 -5.94
N GLU A 178 -24.55 19.43 -5.74
CA GLU A 178 -25.37 18.25 -6.00
C GLU A 178 -25.46 17.93 -7.49
N ASP A 179 -25.70 18.92 -8.36
CA ASP A 179 -25.67 18.69 -9.81
C ASP A 179 -24.25 18.35 -10.30
N TYR A 180 -23.20 18.92 -9.69
CA TYR A 180 -21.82 18.49 -9.99
C TYR A 180 -21.60 17.02 -9.64
N GLN A 181 -22.14 16.55 -8.52
CA GLN A 181 -22.12 15.13 -8.17
C GLN A 181 -22.85 14.29 -9.22
N GLN A 182 -24.05 14.69 -9.66
CA GLN A 182 -24.81 13.99 -10.71
C GLN A 182 -24.06 13.94 -12.04
N TYR A 183 -23.43 15.05 -12.43
CA TYR A 183 -22.54 15.11 -13.58
C TYR A 183 -21.36 14.14 -13.45
N LEU A 184 -20.70 14.06 -12.29
CA LEU A 184 -19.60 13.12 -12.08
C LEU A 184 -20.06 11.65 -12.10
N LEU A 185 -21.28 11.38 -11.64
CA LEU A 185 -21.90 10.05 -11.70
C LEU A 185 -22.18 9.63 -13.15
N SER A 186 -22.65 10.56 -14.00
CA SER A 186 -22.94 10.27 -15.42
C SER A 186 -21.68 9.93 -16.23
N LEU A 187 -20.49 10.40 -15.80
CA LEU A 187 -19.20 10.04 -16.40
C LEU A 187 -18.74 8.61 -16.08
N ASN A 188 -19.55 7.81 -15.37
CA ASN A 188 -19.27 6.41 -15.01
C ASN A 188 -17.88 6.22 -14.37
N SER A 189 -17.49 7.17 -13.51
CA SER A 189 -16.20 7.18 -12.81
C SER A 189 -16.24 6.35 -11.53
N LYS A 190 -15.07 5.92 -11.04
CA LYS A 190 -14.96 5.23 -9.75
C LYS A 190 -15.38 6.16 -8.61
N ILE A 191 -16.08 5.63 -7.61
CA ILE A 191 -16.56 6.41 -6.46
C ILE A 191 -15.44 7.19 -5.76
N ALA A 192 -14.24 6.60 -5.63
CA ALA A 192 -13.11 7.26 -5.02
C ALA A 192 -12.66 8.51 -5.81
N THR A 193 -12.71 8.46 -7.14
CA THR A 193 -12.39 9.60 -8.01
C THR A 193 -13.43 10.69 -7.88
N ILE A 194 -14.72 10.32 -7.84
CA ILE A 194 -15.84 11.25 -7.64
C ILE A 194 -15.70 11.97 -6.30
N LEU A 195 -15.54 11.21 -5.21
CA LEU A 195 -15.35 11.73 -3.86
C LEU A 195 -14.12 12.65 -3.75
N ASN A 196 -13.00 12.29 -4.37
CA ASN A 196 -11.80 13.12 -4.37
C ASN A 196 -12.03 14.49 -5.04
N LYS A 197 -12.75 14.50 -6.18
CA LYS A 197 -13.10 15.76 -6.86
C LYS A 197 -14.06 16.61 -6.03
N LEU A 198 -15.12 16.01 -5.50
CA LEU A 198 -16.11 16.69 -4.66
C LEU A 198 -15.46 17.29 -3.39
N ASN A 199 -14.69 16.48 -2.66
CA ASN A 199 -13.98 16.92 -1.47
C ASN A 199 -12.90 17.95 -1.79
N GLY A 200 -12.22 17.83 -2.94
CA GLY A 200 -11.26 18.81 -3.41
C GLY A 200 -11.89 20.20 -3.59
N ILE A 201 -13.02 20.27 -4.30
CA ILE A 201 -13.76 21.53 -4.48
C ILE A 201 -14.30 22.06 -3.15
N LYS A 202 -14.90 21.20 -2.32
CA LYS A 202 -15.37 21.56 -0.97
C LYS A 202 -14.25 22.16 -0.11
N THR A 203 -13.06 21.57 -0.14
CA THR A 203 -11.88 22.10 0.56
C THR A 203 -11.49 23.48 0.05
N LEU A 204 -11.45 23.69 -1.27
CA LEU A 204 -11.12 25.00 -1.85
C LEU A 204 -12.18 26.06 -1.54
N ILE A 205 -13.47 25.71 -1.55
CA ILE A 205 -14.57 26.57 -1.09
C ILE A 205 -14.37 26.97 0.38
N ASN A 206 -14.02 26.01 1.24
CA ASN A 206 -13.74 26.30 2.65
C ASN A 206 -12.55 27.25 2.83
N HIS A 207 -11.49 27.10 2.03
CA HIS A 207 -10.39 28.06 2.00
C HIS A 207 -10.85 29.44 1.53
N ALA A 208 -11.62 29.52 0.44
CA ALA A 208 -12.13 30.77 -0.11
C ALA A 208 -13.04 31.52 0.89
N ASN A 209 -13.83 30.80 1.66
CA ASN A 209 -14.70 31.37 2.70
C ASN A 209 -13.90 31.89 3.91
N LYS A 210 -12.82 31.20 4.30
CA LYS A 210 -11.97 31.55 5.45
C LYS A 210 -10.86 32.56 5.12
N ASP A 211 -10.54 32.74 3.84
CA ASP A 211 -9.50 33.66 3.39
C ASP A 211 -9.83 35.10 3.82
N LYS A 212 -8.82 35.81 4.36
CA LYS A 212 -9.00 37.15 4.94
C LYS A 212 -9.40 38.22 3.92
N GLU A 213 -8.98 38.07 2.68
CA GLU A 213 -9.14 39.04 1.61
C GLU A 213 -10.38 38.70 0.77
N ILE A 214 -10.50 37.43 0.37
CA ILE A 214 -11.58 36.97 -0.51
C ILE A 214 -12.90 36.90 0.25
N LYS A 215 -13.01 36.08 1.30
CA LYS A 215 -14.25 35.79 2.04
C LYS A 215 -15.42 35.50 1.10
N ALA A 216 -15.33 34.40 0.34
CA ALA A 216 -16.24 34.13 -0.78
C ALA A 216 -17.71 33.98 -0.37
N GLY A 217 -18.01 33.52 0.85
CA GLY A 217 -19.39 33.40 1.33
C GLY A 217 -20.22 32.32 0.63
N ILE A 218 -19.57 31.32 0.03
CA ILE A 218 -20.21 30.21 -0.67
C ILE A 218 -20.82 29.25 0.35
N ASP A 219 -22.14 29.08 0.30
CA ASP A 219 -22.86 28.15 1.18
C ASP A 219 -23.09 26.80 0.49
N ILE A 220 -22.55 25.75 1.11
CA ILE A 220 -22.70 24.35 0.68
C ILE A 220 -23.13 23.46 1.84
N ILE A 221 -23.76 24.03 2.89
CA ILE A 221 -24.19 23.28 4.09
C ILE A 221 -25.21 22.19 3.73
N SER A 222 -26.11 22.46 2.79
CA SER A 222 -27.11 21.49 2.33
C SER A 222 -26.51 20.32 1.54
N PHE A 223 -25.30 20.47 0.99
CA PHE A 223 -24.70 19.44 0.14
C PHE A 223 -24.20 18.22 0.93
N THR A 224 -24.77 17.05 0.61
CA THR A 224 -24.34 15.76 1.15
C THR A 224 -23.67 14.92 0.06
N PRO A 225 -22.37 14.59 0.19
CA PRO A 225 -21.69 13.77 -0.80
C PRO A 225 -22.20 12.32 -0.78
N ILE A 226 -22.23 11.70 -1.96
CA ILE A 226 -22.49 10.27 -2.13
C ILE A 226 -21.53 9.44 -1.27
N LYS A 227 -22.04 8.36 -0.70
CA LYS A 227 -21.23 7.46 0.15
C LYS A 227 -20.61 6.33 -0.67
N ASP A 228 -19.38 5.97 -0.32
CA ASP A 228 -18.79 4.70 -0.75
C ASP A 228 -19.45 3.56 0.03
N ARG A 229 -20.32 2.81 -0.65
CA ARG A 229 -21.17 1.75 -0.09
C ARG A 229 -20.40 0.44 0.14
N ARG A 230 -19.12 0.38 -0.26
CA ARG A 230 -18.27 -0.79 -0.05
C ARG A 230 -17.89 -0.95 1.42
N THR A 231 -17.86 -2.19 1.89
CA THR A 231 -17.29 -2.52 3.21
C THR A 231 -15.79 -2.24 3.27
N LYS A 232 -15.21 -2.21 4.47
CA LYS A 232 -13.75 -2.03 4.64
C LYS A 232 -12.96 -3.11 3.89
N GLU A 233 -13.44 -4.36 3.94
CA GLU A 233 -12.87 -5.51 3.24
C GLU A 233 -12.99 -5.38 1.72
N GLN A 234 -14.15 -4.95 1.22
CA GLN A 234 -14.37 -4.73 -0.22
C GLN A 234 -13.46 -3.63 -0.79
N LYS A 235 -13.21 -2.55 -0.04
CA LYS A 235 -12.28 -1.48 -0.45
C LYS A 235 -10.85 -1.99 -0.67
N LYS A 236 -10.47 -3.03 0.09
CA LYS A 236 -9.16 -3.68 0.08
C LYS A 236 -9.04 -4.84 -0.90
N SER A 237 -10.16 -5.41 -1.34
CA SER A 237 -10.23 -6.62 -2.19
C SER A 237 -9.39 -6.58 -3.48
N LYS A 238 -8.99 -5.40 -3.94
CA LYS A 238 -8.16 -5.25 -5.14
C LYS A 238 -6.65 -5.29 -4.86
N GLN A 239 -6.22 -4.92 -3.65
CA GLN A 239 -4.81 -4.86 -3.27
C GLN A 239 -4.39 -6.21 -2.68
N ILE A 240 -4.15 -7.22 -3.52
CA ILE A 240 -3.80 -8.56 -3.04
C ILE A 240 -2.31 -8.65 -2.69
N PRO A 241 -1.94 -8.83 -1.40
CA PRO A 241 -0.55 -9.04 -1.00
C PRO A 241 -0.07 -10.42 -1.46
N LEU A 242 1.22 -10.52 -1.77
CA LEU A 242 1.83 -11.79 -2.17
C LEU A 242 2.21 -12.63 -0.94
N THR A 243 2.18 -13.94 -1.10
CA THR A 243 2.69 -14.90 -0.11
C THR A 243 4.20 -15.04 -0.23
N GLU A 244 4.86 -15.51 0.84
CA GLU A 244 6.29 -15.82 0.83
C GLU A 244 6.66 -16.81 -0.30
N LYS A 245 5.84 -17.85 -0.52
CA LYS A 245 6.01 -18.81 -1.63
C LYS A 245 6.00 -18.13 -3.00
N GLN A 246 5.13 -17.14 -3.20
CA GLN A 246 5.06 -16.39 -4.46
C GLN A 246 6.27 -15.46 -4.62
N LEU A 247 6.76 -14.82 -3.55
CA LEU A 247 7.98 -14.01 -3.59
C LEU A 247 9.20 -14.86 -3.94
N LEU A 248 9.34 -16.04 -3.31
CA LEU A 248 10.41 -16.99 -3.62
C LEU A 248 10.33 -17.48 -5.07
N ALA A 249 9.12 -17.75 -5.58
CA ALA A 249 8.92 -18.13 -6.98
C ALA A 249 9.31 -17.00 -7.95
N ILE A 250 9.00 -15.74 -7.61
CA ILE A 250 9.42 -14.57 -8.40
C ILE A 250 10.94 -14.44 -8.40
N TYR A 251 11.57 -14.50 -7.22
CA TYR A 251 13.03 -14.34 -7.07
C TYR A 251 13.79 -15.44 -7.80
N GLY A 252 13.41 -16.71 -7.60
CA GLY A 252 14.07 -17.88 -8.17
C GLY A 252 13.82 -18.10 -9.67
N TYR A 253 13.01 -17.28 -10.33
CA TYR A 253 12.76 -17.41 -11.76
C TYR A 253 13.91 -16.80 -12.57
N SER A 254 14.64 -17.64 -13.31
CA SER A 254 15.87 -17.28 -14.02
C SER A 254 15.69 -16.89 -15.49
N ASN A 255 14.58 -17.27 -16.13
CA ASN A 255 14.34 -16.99 -17.56
C ASN A 255 13.81 -15.56 -17.80
N LEU A 256 14.62 -14.56 -17.43
CA LEU A 256 14.30 -13.13 -17.53
C LEU A 256 15.28 -12.40 -18.43
N LYS A 257 14.77 -11.40 -19.14
CA LYS A 257 15.62 -10.42 -19.84
C LYS A 257 16.28 -9.49 -18.81
N PRO A 258 17.41 -8.84 -19.12
CA PRO A 258 18.11 -7.97 -18.17
C PRO A 258 17.21 -6.92 -17.49
N LYS A 259 16.36 -6.24 -18.26
CA LYS A 259 15.38 -5.28 -17.71
C LYS A 259 14.33 -5.90 -16.79
N GLU A 260 13.93 -7.13 -17.06
CA GLU A 260 12.97 -7.86 -16.22
C GLU A 260 13.62 -8.31 -14.92
N GLU A 261 14.90 -8.67 -14.97
CA GLU A 261 15.71 -9.00 -13.80
C GLU A 261 15.86 -7.80 -12.86
N GLU A 262 16.20 -6.62 -13.39
CA GLU A 262 16.22 -5.38 -12.59
C GLU A 262 14.86 -5.06 -11.96
N ALA A 263 13.76 -5.24 -12.70
CA ALA A 263 12.42 -5.01 -12.18
C ALA A 263 12.05 -6.00 -11.08
N ARG A 264 12.42 -7.28 -11.24
CA ARG A 264 12.26 -8.33 -10.23
C ARG A 264 13.00 -7.95 -8.95
N ASP A 265 14.27 -7.60 -9.07
CA ASP A 265 15.14 -7.33 -7.92
C ASP A 265 14.68 -6.09 -7.15
N LEU A 266 14.28 -5.02 -7.85
CA LEU A 266 13.65 -3.84 -7.24
C LEU A 266 12.35 -4.21 -6.50
N PHE A 267 11.48 -4.99 -7.13
CA PHE A 267 10.20 -5.38 -6.54
C PHE A 267 10.37 -6.28 -5.32
N ILE A 268 11.31 -7.24 -5.37
CA ILE A 268 11.64 -8.13 -4.24
C ILE A 268 12.25 -7.32 -3.09
N SER A 269 13.21 -6.42 -3.35
CA SER A 269 13.74 -5.53 -2.31
C SER A 269 12.63 -4.68 -1.69
N GLN A 270 11.70 -4.17 -2.49
CA GLN A 270 10.55 -3.43 -1.98
C GLN A 270 9.63 -4.30 -1.09
N CYS A 271 9.40 -5.57 -1.45
CA CYS A 271 8.59 -6.53 -0.67
C CYS A 271 9.25 -6.92 0.65
N LEU A 272 10.58 -6.86 0.73
CA LEU A 272 11.34 -7.22 1.94
C LEU A 272 11.65 -6.02 2.84
N LEU A 273 11.65 -4.80 2.31
CA LEU A 273 11.98 -3.60 3.08
C LEU A 273 10.74 -2.75 3.43
N GLY A 274 9.60 -3.00 2.78
CA GLY A 274 8.36 -2.25 3.01
C GLY A 274 8.39 -0.80 2.54
N GLN A 275 9.39 -0.40 1.75
CA GLN A 275 9.57 0.99 1.33
C GLN A 275 8.67 1.38 0.15
N ARG A 276 8.43 2.68 -0.01
CA ARG A 276 7.86 3.20 -1.26
C ARG A 276 8.91 3.11 -2.36
N ILE A 277 8.46 2.97 -3.60
CA ILE A 277 9.39 2.85 -4.73
C ILE A 277 10.25 4.11 -4.91
N SER A 278 9.73 5.27 -4.52
CA SER A 278 10.44 6.55 -4.52
C SER A 278 11.57 6.63 -3.49
N ASP A 279 11.45 5.87 -2.39
CA ASP A 279 12.43 5.84 -1.30
C ASP A 279 13.54 4.80 -1.54
N LEU A 280 13.24 3.75 -2.33
CA LEU A 280 14.17 2.67 -2.65
C LEU A 280 15.48 3.13 -3.32
N PRO A 281 15.49 4.11 -4.24
CA PRO A 281 16.69 4.79 -4.73
C PRO A 281 17.74 5.14 -3.67
N LYS A 282 17.34 5.68 -2.51
CA LYS A 282 18.27 6.09 -1.45
C LYS A 282 19.04 4.90 -0.91
N ILE A 283 18.35 3.76 -0.77
CA ILE A 283 18.94 2.51 -0.29
C ILE A 283 19.95 1.97 -1.32
N PHE A 284 19.59 1.92 -2.60
CA PHE A 284 20.52 1.42 -3.62
C PHE A 284 21.73 2.32 -3.85
N LYS A 285 21.62 3.64 -3.58
CA LYS A 285 22.73 4.58 -3.64
C LYS A 285 23.61 4.60 -2.37
N GLY A 286 23.22 3.89 -1.31
CA GLY A 286 23.93 3.97 -0.03
C GLY A 286 23.67 5.26 0.75
N GLU A 287 22.60 6.00 0.43
CA GLU A 287 22.20 7.24 1.12
C GLU A 287 21.44 6.92 2.42
N TYR A 288 22.10 6.24 3.34
CA TYR A 288 21.58 5.88 4.66
C TYR A 288 22.70 5.81 5.70
N THR A 289 22.32 5.89 6.98
CA THR A 289 23.23 5.66 8.10
C THR A 289 23.15 4.22 8.54
N VAL A 290 24.29 3.57 8.80
CA VAL A 290 24.35 2.23 9.39
C VAL A 290 24.51 2.36 10.91
N THR A 291 23.69 1.64 11.66
CA THR A 291 23.79 1.56 13.12
C THR A 291 23.99 0.12 13.55
N LYS A 292 25.02 -0.13 14.35
CA LYS A 292 25.30 -1.44 14.96
C LYS A 292 24.56 -1.54 16.29
N LEU A 293 23.76 -2.59 16.44
CA LEU A 293 23.02 -2.93 17.64
C LEU A 293 23.73 -4.07 18.39
N GLU A 294 23.26 -4.37 19.60
CA GLU A 294 23.73 -5.53 20.37
C GLU A 294 23.62 -6.83 19.55
N GLY A 295 24.58 -7.74 19.75
CA GLY A 295 24.65 -9.00 19.01
C GLY A 295 25.17 -8.89 17.57
N ASN A 296 25.89 -7.81 17.21
CA ASN A 296 26.44 -7.56 15.87
C ASN A 296 25.37 -7.46 14.76
N VAL A 297 24.16 -7.04 15.12
CA VAL A 297 23.07 -6.81 14.16
C VAL A 297 23.17 -5.39 13.62
N GLU A 298 23.17 -5.24 12.30
CA GLU A 298 23.19 -3.93 11.63
C GLU A 298 21.82 -3.56 11.08
N VAL A 299 21.38 -2.33 11.36
CA VAL A 299 20.21 -1.71 10.74
C VAL A 299 20.64 -0.47 9.96
N ILE A 300 19.83 -0.08 8.98
CA ILE A 300 20.02 1.17 8.26
C ILE A 300 18.89 2.14 8.57
N SER A 301 19.20 3.43 8.56
CA SER A 301 18.21 4.48 8.76
C SER A 301 18.35 5.60 7.74
N PHE A 302 17.22 6.12 7.25
CA PHE A 302 17.20 7.22 6.28
C PHE A 302 15.87 7.98 6.38
N VAL A 303 15.87 9.22 5.87
CA VAL A 303 14.67 10.08 5.86
C VAL A 303 13.82 9.76 4.63
N VAL A 304 12.55 9.39 4.83
CA VAL A 304 11.62 9.10 3.72
C VAL A 304 11.16 10.38 3.04
N GLN A 305 11.04 10.36 1.71
CA GLN A 305 10.77 11.56 0.91
C GLN A 305 9.40 12.18 1.19
N LYS A 306 8.37 11.35 1.42
CA LYS A 306 6.98 11.82 1.46
C LYS A 306 6.64 12.60 2.73
N THR A 307 7.14 12.15 3.87
CA THR A 307 6.75 12.69 5.18
C THR A 307 7.92 13.37 5.90
N GLY A 308 9.16 13.18 5.45
CA GLY A 308 10.34 13.68 6.17
C GLY A 308 10.65 12.89 7.45
N GLU A 309 9.93 11.80 7.70
CA GLU A 309 10.14 10.93 8.86
C GLU A 309 11.34 10.00 8.65
N GLN A 310 11.91 9.50 9.74
CA GLN A 310 13.00 8.54 9.69
C GLN A 310 12.44 7.11 9.62
N ALA A 311 12.85 6.35 8.60
CA ALA A 311 12.66 4.91 8.55
C ALA A 311 13.91 4.21 9.09
N THR A 312 13.71 3.14 9.85
CA THR A 312 14.79 2.23 10.27
C THR A 312 14.46 0.82 9.79
N VAL A 313 15.33 0.23 8.97
CA VAL A 313 15.09 -1.07 8.34
C VAL A 313 16.26 -2.02 8.52
N TYR A 314 15.95 -3.30 8.67
CA TYR A 314 16.92 -4.38 8.62
C TYR A 314 17.13 -4.82 7.16
N LEU A 315 18.40 -4.87 6.72
CA LEU A 315 18.74 -5.38 5.40
C LEU A 315 18.82 -6.92 5.44
N PHE A 316 17.75 -7.58 5.00
CA PHE A 316 17.72 -9.04 4.90
C PHE A 316 18.85 -9.57 3.99
N PRO A 317 19.37 -10.79 4.22
CA PRO A 317 20.47 -11.36 3.41
C PRO A 317 20.23 -11.31 1.90
N LEU A 318 19.01 -11.65 1.47
CA LEU A 318 18.61 -11.58 0.05
C LEU A 318 18.68 -10.15 -0.51
N VAL A 319 18.27 -9.15 0.28
CA VAL A 319 18.39 -7.74 -0.12
C VAL A 319 19.85 -7.32 -0.21
N LYS A 320 20.71 -7.77 0.72
CA LYS A 320 22.16 -7.51 0.65
C LYS A 320 22.79 -8.11 -0.60
N GLU A 321 22.38 -9.31 -1.01
CA GLU A 321 22.81 -9.94 -2.26
C GLU A 321 22.43 -9.07 -3.48
N ILE A 322 21.18 -8.64 -3.55
CA ILE A 322 20.69 -7.73 -4.59
C ILE A 322 21.47 -6.41 -4.58
N LEU A 323 21.65 -5.77 -3.43
CA LEU A 323 22.41 -4.53 -3.33
C LEU A 323 23.84 -4.70 -3.83
N ASN A 324 24.50 -5.81 -3.49
CA ASN A 324 25.86 -6.10 -3.94
C ASN A 324 25.93 -6.30 -5.46
N LYS A 325 24.95 -6.97 -6.06
CA LYS A 325 24.83 -7.15 -7.52
C LYS A 325 24.82 -5.81 -8.28
N TYR A 326 24.18 -4.79 -7.72
CA TYR A 326 24.05 -3.47 -8.35
C TYR A 326 25.04 -2.42 -7.85
N LYS A 327 25.94 -2.78 -6.92
CA LYS A 327 26.85 -1.83 -6.24
C LYS A 327 27.80 -1.12 -7.20
N GLU A 328 28.36 -1.86 -8.17
CA GLU A 328 29.36 -1.32 -9.10
C GLU A 328 28.74 -0.78 -10.39
N LYS A 329 27.81 -1.54 -10.98
CA LYS A 329 27.23 -1.22 -12.30
C LYS A 329 26.01 -0.30 -12.23
N GLY A 330 25.35 -0.22 -11.08
CA GLY A 330 24.05 0.42 -10.95
C GLY A 330 22.97 -0.28 -11.79
N PHE A 331 21.82 0.37 -11.96
CA PHE A 331 20.76 -0.09 -12.86
C PHE A 331 21.01 0.43 -14.28
N GLU A 332 21.04 -0.47 -15.26
CA GLU A 332 21.33 -0.15 -16.66
C GLU A 332 20.04 0.07 -17.46
N HIS A 333 18.92 -0.55 -17.07
CA HIS A 333 17.68 -0.55 -17.87
C HIS A 333 16.49 0.13 -17.21
N ILE A 334 16.55 0.36 -15.90
CA ILE A 334 15.50 1.00 -15.10
C ILE A 334 16.08 2.22 -14.38
N ASN A 335 15.73 3.40 -14.86
CA ASN A 335 16.11 4.65 -14.22
C ASN A 335 15.01 5.11 -13.24
N LEU A 336 15.14 4.73 -11.96
CA LEU A 336 14.33 5.30 -10.86
C LEU A 336 14.99 6.53 -10.21
N LEU A 337 16.17 6.93 -10.68
CA LEU A 337 17.06 7.91 -10.04
C LEU A 337 16.96 9.32 -10.66
N GLY A 338 16.08 9.51 -11.66
CA GLY A 338 15.86 10.81 -12.28
C GLY A 338 15.29 11.83 -11.30
N GLU A 339 15.76 13.07 -11.37
CA GLU A 339 15.27 14.17 -10.51
C GLU A 339 13.94 14.78 -11.02
N ASP A 340 13.61 14.57 -12.30
CA ASP A 340 12.38 15.07 -12.90
C ASP A 340 11.17 14.18 -12.55
N ALA A 341 10.16 14.77 -11.92
CA ALA A 341 8.96 14.07 -11.45
C ALA A 341 8.14 13.40 -12.58
N ASN A 342 8.11 13.97 -13.80
CA ASN A 342 7.43 13.38 -14.95
C ASN A 342 8.22 12.17 -15.48
N VAL A 343 9.55 12.25 -15.49
CA VAL A 343 10.43 11.14 -15.83
C VAL A 343 10.26 10.00 -14.83
N VAL A 344 10.26 10.30 -13.53
CA VAL A 344 10.05 9.30 -12.46
C VAL A 344 8.69 8.61 -12.60
N ARG A 345 7.60 9.37 -12.81
CA ARG A 345 6.25 8.79 -12.96
C ARG A 345 6.14 7.89 -14.19
N ASN A 346 6.72 8.30 -15.31
CA ASN A 346 6.75 7.47 -16.52
C ASN A 346 7.59 6.21 -16.31
N ASN A 347 8.67 6.30 -15.55
CA ASN A 347 9.52 5.15 -15.24
C ASN A 347 8.85 4.19 -14.26
N GLU A 348 8.06 4.67 -13.29
CA GLU A 348 7.25 3.81 -12.42
C GLU A 348 6.16 3.06 -13.22
N ALA A 349 5.48 3.74 -14.15
CA ALA A 349 4.48 3.09 -15.02
C ALA A 349 5.13 1.99 -15.89
N LYS A 350 6.32 2.26 -16.45
CA LYS A 350 7.11 1.28 -17.19
C LYS A 350 7.53 0.11 -16.30
N LEU A 351 8.06 0.38 -15.10
CA LEU A 351 8.44 -0.63 -14.11
C LEU A 351 7.26 -1.54 -13.78
N ASN A 352 6.09 -0.96 -13.47
CA ASN A 352 4.87 -1.71 -13.21
C ASN A 352 4.50 -2.64 -14.36
N ARG A 353 4.61 -2.20 -15.62
CA ARG A 353 4.38 -3.07 -16.78
C ARG A 353 5.35 -4.26 -16.82
N VAL A 354 6.63 -4.02 -16.51
CA VAL A 354 7.66 -5.06 -16.50
C VAL A 354 7.42 -6.05 -15.35
N ILE A 355 7.10 -5.58 -14.13
CA ILE A 355 6.78 -6.43 -12.98
C ILE A 355 5.61 -7.37 -13.30
N LYS A 356 4.55 -6.86 -13.93
CA LYS A 356 3.40 -7.68 -14.35
C LYS A 356 3.80 -8.79 -15.32
N ASN A 357 4.69 -8.48 -16.27
CA ASN A 357 5.20 -9.47 -17.22
C ASN A 357 6.05 -10.54 -16.51
N VAL A 358 6.91 -10.14 -15.57
CA VAL A 358 7.68 -11.10 -14.73
C VAL A 358 6.73 -12.02 -13.97
N CYS A 359 5.75 -11.45 -13.27
CA CYS A 359 4.77 -12.23 -12.50
C CYS A 359 3.93 -13.15 -13.39
N LYS A 360 3.61 -12.74 -14.62
CA LYS A 360 2.96 -13.59 -15.61
C LYS A 360 3.83 -14.79 -15.99
N LYS A 361 5.13 -14.58 -16.27
CA LYS A 361 6.08 -15.67 -16.59
C LYS A 361 6.26 -16.67 -15.44
N VAL A 362 6.21 -16.18 -14.21
CA VAL A 362 6.28 -17.00 -12.99
C VAL A 362 5.01 -17.86 -12.79
N GLY A 363 3.91 -17.56 -13.50
CA GLY A 363 2.65 -18.29 -13.38
C GLY A 363 1.72 -17.75 -12.29
N LEU A 364 1.78 -16.45 -11.97
CA LEU A 364 0.85 -15.82 -11.04
C LEU A 364 -0.47 -15.42 -11.73
N ASP A 365 -1.17 -16.39 -12.31
CA ASP A 365 -2.36 -16.22 -13.15
C ASP A 365 -3.67 -16.71 -12.52
N SER A 366 -3.68 -16.88 -11.19
CA SER A 366 -4.91 -17.17 -10.46
C SER A 366 -5.94 -16.04 -10.63
N ASP A 367 -7.20 -16.42 -10.67
CA ASP A 367 -8.30 -15.47 -10.76
C ASP A 367 -8.52 -14.77 -9.42
N VAL A 368 -8.61 -13.44 -9.46
CA VAL A 368 -8.93 -12.59 -8.31
C VAL A 368 -10.24 -11.87 -8.61
N ILE A 369 -11.21 -12.08 -7.73
CA ILE A 369 -12.47 -11.33 -7.71
C ILE A 369 -12.30 -10.17 -6.74
N TYR A 370 -12.57 -8.95 -7.18
CA TYR A 370 -12.50 -7.75 -6.36
C TYR A 370 -13.67 -6.82 -6.63
N THR A 371 -14.01 -6.01 -5.65
CA THR A 371 -15.17 -5.11 -5.70
C THR A 371 -14.75 -3.67 -6.00
N GLU A 372 -15.36 -3.07 -7.02
CA GLU A 372 -15.27 -1.64 -7.31
C GLU A 372 -16.67 -1.04 -7.27
N GLN A 373 -16.80 0.19 -6.76
CA GLN A 373 -18.01 0.97 -6.94
C GLN A 373 -17.77 1.98 -8.07
N ILE A 374 -18.62 1.90 -9.09
CA ILE A 374 -18.62 2.82 -10.23
C ILE A 374 -19.94 3.59 -10.18
N GLY A 375 -19.84 4.90 -10.06
CA GLY A 375 -20.99 5.72 -9.71
C GLY A 375 -21.68 5.19 -8.44
N GLU A 376 -22.94 4.80 -8.58
CA GLU A 376 -23.76 4.26 -7.49
C GLU A 376 -23.73 2.73 -7.37
N GLU A 377 -23.24 2.05 -8.42
CA GLU A 377 -23.29 0.60 -8.51
C GLU A 377 -22.04 -0.04 -7.91
N VAL A 378 -22.24 -1.02 -7.04
CA VAL A 378 -21.18 -1.86 -6.49
C VAL A 378 -21.09 -3.12 -7.34
N ILE A 379 -19.98 -3.29 -8.05
CA ILE A 379 -19.78 -4.40 -8.98
C ILE A 379 -18.56 -5.23 -8.63
N ASN A 380 -18.66 -6.53 -8.89
CA ASN A 380 -17.52 -7.44 -8.81
C ASN A 380 -16.82 -7.51 -10.17
N LYS A 381 -15.50 -7.40 -10.15
CA LYS A 381 -14.63 -7.55 -11.31
C LYS A 381 -13.69 -8.72 -11.10
N LYS A 382 -13.29 -9.34 -12.21
CA LYS A 382 -12.37 -10.47 -12.24
C LYS A 382 -11.12 -10.08 -13.02
N LYS A 383 -9.95 -10.33 -12.45
CA LYS A 383 -8.64 -10.18 -13.12
C LYS A 383 -7.69 -11.27 -12.68
N LYS A 384 -6.65 -11.50 -13.46
CA LYS A 384 -5.54 -12.36 -13.08
C LYS A 384 -4.67 -11.68 -12.02
N LEU A 385 -4.11 -12.44 -11.08
CA LEU A 385 -3.29 -11.90 -9.99
C LEU A 385 -2.17 -11.00 -10.52
N TYR A 386 -1.41 -11.45 -11.53
CA TYR A 386 -0.33 -10.66 -12.13
C TYR A 386 -0.80 -9.31 -12.69
N GLU A 387 -2.06 -9.16 -13.10
CA GLU A 387 -2.59 -7.89 -13.62
C GLU A 387 -2.80 -6.83 -12.53
N LEU A 388 -2.97 -7.29 -11.29
CA LEU A 388 -3.18 -6.45 -10.10
C LEU A 388 -1.88 -6.07 -9.40
N ILE A 389 -0.76 -6.74 -9.72
CA ILE A 389 0.55 -6.45 -9.11
C ILE A 389 1.11 -5.12 -9.63
N HIS A 390 1.60 -4.30 -8.71
CA HIS A 390 2.33 -3.06 -8.97
C HIS A 390 3.25 -2.76 -7.78
N THR A 391 4.16 -1.80 -7.92
CA THR A 391 5.13 -1.35 -6.89
C THR A 391 4.49 -1.22 -5.50
N HIS A 392 3.35 -0.53 -5.39
CA HIS A 392 2.69 -0.35 -4.08
C HIS A 392 2.20 -1.67 -3.45
N ILE A 393 1.88 -2.72 -4.23
CA ILE A 393 1.56 -4.05 -3.68
C ILE A 393 2.73 -4.62 -2.90
N ALA A 394 3.99 -4.30 -3.25
CA ALA A 394 5.15 -4.73 -2.48
C ALA A 394 5.10 -4.26 -1.01
N ARG A 395 4.64 -3.02 -0.78
CA ARG A 395 4.47 -2.49 0.58
C ARG A 395 3.32 -3.17 1.32
N HIS A 396 2.20 -3.46 0.64
CA HIS A 396 1.11 -4.26 1.21
C HIS A 396 1.60 -5.68 1.58
N THR A 397 2.40 -6.28 0.71
CA THR A 397 3.05 -7.59 0.93
C THR A 397 3.92 -7.57 2.16
N PHE A 398 4.87 -6.63 2.27
CA PHE A 398 5.72 -6.51 3.45
C PHE A 398 4.91 -6.42 4.74
N ILE A 399 3.99 -5.44 4.82
CA ILE A 399 3.21 -5.19 6.04
C ILE A 399 2.37 -6.41 6.40
N THR A 400 1.69 -7.02 5.41
CA THR A 400 0.85 -8.19 5.64
C THR A 400 1.67 -9.40 6.09
N LEU A 401 2.83 -9.66 5.48
CA LEU A 401 3.69 -10.77 5.87
C LEU A 401 4.27 -10.57 7.28
N MET A 402 4.75 -9.38 7.61
CA MET A 402 5.28 -9.08 8.95
C MET A 402 4.21 -9.28 10.03
N CYS A 403 3.00 -8.74 9.83
CA CYS A 403 1.90 -8.94 10.77
C CYS A 403 1.46 -10.41 10.88
N ARG A 404 1.43 -11.16 9.76
CA ARG A 404 1.13 -12.60 9.77
C ARG A 404 2.18 -13.41 10.53
N SER A 405 3.43 -12.97 10.50
CA SER A 405 4.52 -13.55 11.30
C SER A 405 4.47 -13.15 12.77
N GLY A 406 3.41 -12.45 13.21
CA GLY A 406 3.20 -12.08 14.61
C GLY A 406 3.93 -10.81 15.05
N ILE A 407 4.53 -10.06 14.12
CA ILE A 407 5.20 -8.79 14.44
C ILE A 407 4.13 -7.72 14.73
N PRO A 408 4.20 -7.05 15.90
CA PRO A 408 3.31 -5.94 16.25
C PRO A 408 3.30 -4.84 15.18
N LYS A 409 2.15 -4.19 15.01
CA LYS A 409 2.01 -3.11 14.01
C LYS A 409 2.90 -1.93 14.35
N GLU A 410 3.09 -1.69 15.63
CA GLU A 410 3.93 -0.68 16.26
C GLU A 410 5.40 -0.84 15.84
N ASP A 411 5.85 -2.08 15.60
CA ASP A 411 7.19 -2.35 15.09
C ASP A 411 7.25 -2.22 13.56
N VAL A 412 6.18 -2.63 12.87
CA VAL A 412 6.08 -2.51 11.39
C VAL A 412 6.08 -1.04 10.94
N ILE A 413 5.52 -0.12 11.73
CA ILE A 413 5.53 1.32 11.40
C ILE A 413 6.93 1.93 11.45
N ILE A 414 7.88 1.36 12.22
CA ILE A 414 9.29 1.80 12.27
C ILE A 414 9.95 1.62 10.90
N ALA A 415 9.78 0.44 10.31
CA ALA A 415 10.30 0.17 8.97
C ALA A 415 9.57 1.03 7.93
N THR A 416 8.27 1.21 8.06
CA THR A 416 7.47 1.86 7.02
C THR A 416 7.36 3.38 7.16
N ALA A 417 7.90 3.98 8.24
CA ALA A 417 7.80 5.40 8.57
C ALA A 417 6.36 5.93 8.52
N HIS A 418 5.44 5.23 9.21
CA HIS A 418 4.11 5.76 9.52
C HIS A 418 4.09 6.32 10.94
N THR A 419 3.32 7.38 11.16
CA THR A 419 3.16 8.04 12.47
C THR A 419 2.34 7.21 13.45
N ASP A 420 1.39 6.43 12.93
CA ASP A 420 0.47 5.61 13.71
C ASP A 420 0.06 4.35 12.92
N THR A 421 -0.64 3.45 13.59
CA THR A 421 -1.06 2.15 13.05
C THR A 421 -2.35 2.22 12.23
N THR A 422 -3.06 3.36 12.20
CA THR A 422 -4.34 3.54 11.49
C THR A 422 -4.18 3.22 10.01
N MET A 423 -3.09 3.67 9.39
CA MET A 423 -2.81 3.38 7.98
C MET A 423 -2.60 1.88 7.72
N ILE A 424 -1.99 1.15 8.66
CA ILE A 424 -1.87 -0.30 8.56
C ILE A 424 -3.27 -0.92 8.57
N ASP A 425 -4.12 -0.50 9.50
CA ASP A 425 -5.46 -1.06 9.67
C ASP A 425 -6.43 -0.72 8.56
N ASP A 426 -6.43 0.50 8.05
CA ASP A 426 -7.40 0.94 7.05
C ASP A 426 -6.97 0.61 5.62
N VAL A 427 -5.66 0.53 5.36
CA VAL A 427 -5.13 0.46 3.99
C VAL A 427 -4.31 -0.81 3.75
N TYR A 428 -3.35 -1.12 4.61
CA TYR A 428 -2.31 -2.09 4.23
C TYR A 428 -2.57 -3.53 4.62
N LEU A 429 -3.20 -3.77 5.76
CA LEU A 429 -3.33 -5.09 6.35
C LEU A 429 -4.55 -5.83 5.77
N HIS A 430 -4.28 -6.99 5.18
CA HIS A 430 -5.28 -7.89 4.59
C HIS A 430 -5.35 -9.19 5.37
N GLU A 431 -5.95 -9.14 6.55
CA GLU A 431 -6.13 -10.32 7.40
C GLU A 431 -7.34 -11.15 6.98
N THR A 432 -7.11 -12.45 6.83
CA THR A 432 -8.17 -13.45 6.79
C THR A 432 -8.74 -13.69 8.19
N VAL A 433 -9.89 -14.36 8.28
CA VAL A 433 -10.45 -14.80 9.57
C VAL A 433 -9.44 -15.66 10.34
N ASN A 434 -8.71 -16.53 9.63
CA ASN A 434 -7.68 -17.35 10.23
C ASN A 434 -6.53 -16.50 10.79
N ASP A 435 -6.05 -15.49 10.05
CA ASP A 435 -5.00 -14.57 10.52
C ASP A 435 -5.42 -13.85 11.82
N LYS A 436 -6.66 -13.35 11.87
CA LYS A 436 -7.22 -12.70 13.07
C LYS A 436 -7.31 -13.69 14.24
N GLY A 437 -7.75 -14.91 13.99
CA GLY A 437 -7.83 -15.99 14.98
C GLY A 437 -6.46 -16.36 15.53
N THR A 438 -5.47 -16.59 14.66
CA THR A 438 -4.09 -16.89 15.06
C THR A 438 -3.48 -15.77 15.89
N ARG A 439 -3.68 -14.50 15.50
CA ARG A 439 -3.19 -13.35 16.27
C ARG A 439 -3.85 -13.29 17.65
N LEU A 440 -5.16 -13.47 17.73
CA LEU A 440 -5.89 -13.47 19.00
C LEU A 440 -5.37 -14.57 19.93
N ILE A 441 -5.25 -15.80 19.42
CA ILE A 441 -4.73 -16.93 20.18
C ILE A 441 -3.30 -16.68 20.65
N ASN A 442 -2.42 -16.16 19.79
CA ASN A 442 -1.04 -15.84 20.18
C ASN A 442 -0.98 -14.73 21.24
N SER A 443 -1.86 -13.74 21.20
CA SER A 443 -1.97 -12.72 22.26
C SER A 443 -2.51 -13.29 23.56
N LEU A 444 -3.53 -14.15 23.50
CA LEU A 444 -4.08 -14.83 24.68
C LEU A 444 -3.04 -15.75 25.34
N LYS A 445 -2.19 -16.42 24.55
CA LYS A 445 -1.03 -17.20 25.05
C LYS A 445 -0.01 -16.36 25.83
N LYS A 446 0.02 -15.02 25.66
CA LYS A 446 0.90 -14.14 26.45
C LYS A 446 0.35 -13.84 27.85
N ILE A 447 -0.92 -14.14 28.13
CA ILE A 447 -1.53 -13.91 29.45
C ILE A 447 -0.97 -14.95 30.41
N LYS A 448 0.06 -14.57 31.18
CA LYS A 448 0.63 -15.41 32.22
C LYS A 448 -0.25 -15.40 33.48
N ASN A 449 -0.26 -16.51 34.22
CA ASN A 449 -0.86 -16.65 35.56
C ASN A 449 -2.39 -16.43 35.69
N SER A 450 -3.15 -16.40 34.58
CA SER A 450 -4.60 -16.34 34.65
C SER A 450 -5.22 -17.73 34.82
N ARG A 451 -6.08 -17.89 35.84
CA ARG A 451 -6.88 -19.11 36.04
C ARG A 451 -8.13 -19.14 35.17
N LEU A 452 -8.61 -17.98 34.72
CA LEU A 452 -9.87 -17.83 33.96
C LEU A 452 -9.64 -17.81 32.45
N PHE A 453 -8.53 -17.24 31.99
CA PHE A 453 -8.23 -17.05 30.56
C PHE A 453 -7.10 -17.99 30.12
N LYS A 454 -7.34 -19.29 30.23
CA LYS A 454 -6.44 -20.34 29.74
C LYS A 454 -6.77 -20.68 28.28
N VAL A 455 -5.74 -20.78 27.44
CA VAL A 455 -5.87 -21.32 26.09
C VAL A 455 -5.54 -22.82 26.15
N GLU A 456 -6.44 -23.67 25.69
CA GLU A 456 -6.24 -25.12 25.67
C GLU A 456 -4.95 -25.48 24.90
N GLY A 457 -4.11 -26.35 25.48
CA GLY A 457 -2.85 -26.80 24.88
C GLY A 457 -1.61 -25.92 25.15
N THR A 458 -1.63 -25.01 26.13
CA THR A 458 -0.41 -24.30 26.58
C THR A 458 -0.33 -24.23 28.11
N ASP A 459 0.77 -24.73 28.68
CA ASP A 459 1.12 -24.53 30.08
C ASP A 459 1.57 -23.09 30.31
N ASN A 460 0.72 -22.29 30.92
CA ASN A 460 1.13 -21.05 31.55
C ASN A 460 1.64 -21.36 32.97
N MET A 461 2.85 -21.88 33.12
CA MET A 461 3.55 -21.94 34.42
C MET A 461 5.02 -21.51 34.36
N VAL A 462 5.30 -20.51 35.18
CA VAL A 462 6.49 -20.13 35.98
C VAL A 462 7.89 -20.64 35.55
N ASP A 463 8.82 -19.67 35.50
CA ASP A 463 10.29 -19.82 35.41
C ASP A 463 10.86 -20.94 36.30
N ALA A 464 11.69 -21.80 35.71
CA ALA A 464 12.94 -22.26 36.30
C ALA A 464 13.91 -22.81 35.22
N THR A 465 15.02 -22.09 35.03
CA THR A 465 16.36 -22.57 34.58
C THR A 465 16.59 -23.09 33.15
N MET A 466 17.39 -22.29 32.43
CA MET A 466 18.56 -22.61 31.60
C MET A 466 18.48 -23.47 30.31
N ASN A 467 18.98 -22.79 29.26
CA ASN A 467 19.83 -23.25 28.15
C ASN A 467 19.21 -23.77 26.83
N LYS A 468 19.35 -22.89 25.82
CA LYS A 468 19.93 -23.11 24.48
C LYS A 468 19.41 -24.30 23.67
N GLN A 469 18.68 -24.04 22.58
CA GLN A 469 19.26 -23.87 21.24
C GLN A 469 18.18 -23.59 20.18
N GLU A 470 18.57 -22.77 19.20
CA GLU A 470 17.80 -22.30 18.06
C GLU A 470 17.21 -23.43 17.21
N THR A 471 16.02 -23.21 16.64
CA THR A 471 15.58 -23.95 15.45
C THR A 471 15.05 -23.00 14.37
N VAL A 472 15.91 -22.77 13.39
CA VAL A 472 15.57 -22.34 12.04
C VAL A 472 14.92 -23.52 11.31
N LYS A 473 13.72 -23.32 10.74
CA LYS A 473 13.21 -24.12 9.62
C LYS A 473 12.67 -23.14 8.56
N LYS A 474 13.22 -23.17 7.36
CA LYS A 474 12.63 -23.84 6.18
C LYS A 474 13.67 -23.88 5.05
N PRO A 475 13.61 -24.85 4.11
CA PRO A 475 12.58 -24.78 3.06
C PRO A 475 12.03 -26.12 2.54
N ILE A 476 10.90 -26.03 1.82
CA ILE A 476 10.43 -27.02 0.85
C ILE A 476 9.95 -26.27 -0.40
N SER A 477 10.29 -26.81 -1.57
CA SER A 477 9.51 -26.81 -2.83
C SER A 477 9.63 -28.25 -3.38
N ARG A 478 8.72 -28.89 -4.15
CA ARG A 478 7.67 -28.44 -5.08
C ARG A 478 6.82 -29.66 -5.57
N ALA A 479 5.50 -29.59 -5.39
CA ALA A 479 4.37 -30.08 -6.21
C ALA A 479 4.38 -31.48 -6.91
N SER A 480 3.48 -32.32 -6.39
CA SER A 480 2.82 -33.54 -6.86
C SER A 480 1.62 -33.73 -5.90
N VAL A 481 0.63 -34.57 -6.16
CA VAL A 481 -0.50 -34.75 -5.20
C VAL A 481 -0.02 -35.22 -3.81
N ALA A 482 1.21 -35.74 -3.70
CA ALA A 482 1.91 -35.99 -2.44
C ALA A 482 2.36 -34.72 -1.68
N ASP A 483 2.62 -33.60 -2.38
CA ASP A 483 3.12 -32.34 -1.80
C ASP A 483 2.09 -31.53 -1.00
N ASN A 484 0.82 -31.94 -0.98
CA ASN A 484 -0.22 -31.31 -0.18
C ASN A 484 -0.43 -32.00 1.19
N ILE A 485 0.17 -33.16 1.43
CA ILE A 485 0.12 -33.80 2.73
C ILE A 485 1.18 -33.13 3.62
N THR A 486 0.74 -32.40 4.65
CA THR A 486 1.67 -31.93 5.69
C THR A 486 2.00 -33.08 6.66
N PHE A 487 3.08 -32.96 7.44
CA PHE A 487 3.44 -33.96 8.46
C PHE A 487 2.25 -34.31 9.38
N GLU A 488 1.54 -33.29 9.86
CA GLU A 488 0.34 -33.46 10.70
C GLU A 488 -0.81 -34.07 9.91
N THR A 489 -1.00 -33.64 8.66
CA THR A 489 -2.03 -34.22 7.78
C THR A 489 -1.77 -35.70 7.50
N LEU A 490 -0.50 -36.10 7.34
CA LEU A 490 -0.12 -37.50 7.13
C LEU A 490 -0.47 -38.32 8.36
N LEU A 491 -0.06 -37.84 9.54
CA LEU A 491 -0.27 -38.54 10.80
C LEU A 491 -1.76 -38.69 11.10
N ASP A 492 -2.55 -37.65 10.83
CA ASP A 492 -3.99 -37.67 11.04
C ASP A 492 -4.75 -38.49 9.99
N THR A 493 -4.38 -38.39 8.72
CA THR A 493 -5.10 -39.11 7.64
C THR A 493 -4.73 -40.58 7.59
N GLN A 494 -3.47 -40.96 7.85
CA GLN A 494 -3.02 -42.35 7.77
C GLN A 494 -3.19 -43.12 9.07
N PHE A 495 -3.20 -42.41 10.20
CA PHE A 495 -3.20 -43.04 11.52
C PHE A 495 -4.17 -42.42 12.52
N PHE A 496 -4.99 -41.44 12.12
CA PHE A 496 -6.05 -40.86 12.95
C PHE A 496 -5.54 -40.21 14.25
N ALA A 497 -4.34 -39.62 14.18
CA ALA A 497 -3.62 -39.07 15.32
C ALA A 497 -4.41 -38.05 16.15
N SER A 498 -5.23 -37.19 15.53
CA SER A 498 -6.04 -36.21 16.26
C SER A 498 -7.08 -36.88 17.16
N LYS A 499 -7.75 -37.93 16.66
CA LYS A 499 -8.76 -38.69 17.42
C LYS A 499 -8.12 -39.53 18.52
N ILE A 500 -6.95 -40.11 18.26
CA ILE A 500 -6.16 -40.82 19.27
C ILE A 500 -5.75 -39.86 20.39
N ASN A 501 -5.21 -38.68 20.04
CA ASN A 501 -4.84 -37.67 21.02
C ASN A 501 -6.06 -37.18 21.82
N LYS A 502 -7.22 -37.02 21.18
CA LYS A 502 -8.45 -36.65 21.86
C LYS A 502 -8.94 -37.73 22.82
N ALA A 503 -8.88 -39.00 22.44
CA ALA A 503 -9.23 -40.11 23.31
C ALA A 503 -8.30 -40.21 24.53
N VAL A 504 -6.99 -39.99 24.35
CA VAL A 504 -6.02 -39.94 25.46
C VAL A 504 -6.33 -38.79 26.41
N GLU A 505 -6.62 -37.60 25.86
CA GLU A 505 -6.99 -36.43 26.64
C GLU A 505 -8.25 -36.71 27.48
N LEU A 506 -9.31 -37.24 26.87
CA LEU A 506 -10.55 -37.57 27.57
C LEU A 506 -10.32 -38.66 28.63
N GLN A 507 -9.55 -39.71 28.32
CA GLN A 507 -9.22 -40.78 29.27
C GLN A 507 -8.44 -40.24 30.48
N SER A 508 -7.53 -39.28 30.27
CA SER A 508 -6.82 -38.62 31.38
C SER A 508 -7.73 -37.77 32.27
N GLN A 509 -8.93 -37.42 31.79
CA GLN A 509 -9.93 -36.64 32.53
C GLN A 509 -10.99 -37.52 33.20
N VAL A 510 -11.07 -38.82 32.88
CA VAL A 510 -11.99 -39.77 33.54
C VAL A 510 -11.56 -39.94 35.00
N GLY A 511 -12.52 -39.86 35.93
CA GLY A 511 -12.24 -39.96 37.36
C GLY A 511 -11.95 -38.63 38.06
N HIS A 512 -11.78 -37.52 37.31
CA HIS A 512 -11.63 -36.19 37.91
C HIS A 512 -12.98 -35.65 38.41
N LEU A 513 -12.95 -35.01 39.59
CA LEU A 513 -14.11 -34.33 40.16
C LEU A 513 -14.31 -32.97 39.48
N LYS A 514 -15.45 -32.81 38.81
CA LYS A 514 -15.94 -31.52 38.31
C LYS A 514 -17.32 -31.27 38.91
N ASP A 515 -17.46 -30.15 39.62
CA ASP A 515 -18.71 -29.77 40.30
C ASP A 515 -19.27 -30.85 41.25
N GLY A 516 -18.39 -31.58 41.95
CA GLY A 516 -18.78 -32.63 42.89
C GLY A 516 -19.24 -33.95 42.26
N LYS A 517 -19.16 -34.09 40.93
CA LYS A 517 -19.47 -35.33 40.19
C LYS A 517 -18.22 -35.85 39.48
N LEU A 518 -18.10 -37.18 39.39
CA LEU A 518 -17.04 -37.82 38.63
C LEU A 518 -17.27 -37.59 37.14
N CYS A 519 -16.29 -37.02 36.42
CA CYS A 519 -16.33 -36.96 34.97
C CYS A 519 -16.26 -38.39 34.41
N SER A 520 -17.27 -38.79 33.65
CA SER A 520 -17.27 -40.01 32.82
C SER A 520 -17.38 -39.58 31.37
N TYR A 521 -16.29 -39.78 30.63
CA TYR A 521 -16.24 -39.61 29.18
C TYR A 521 -16.25 -40.98 28.49
N ASP A 522 -16.69 -42.03 29.19
CA ASP A 522 -16.53 -43.43 28.75
C ASP A 522 -17.24 -43.69 27.43
N ASN A 523 -18.42 -43.10 27.23
CA ASN A 523 -19.17 -43.20 25.97
C ASN A 523 -18.47 -42.49 24.79
N GLU A 524 -17.88 -41.32 25.03
CA GLU A 524 -17.14 -40.57 24.00
C GLU A 524 -15.83 -41.27 23.64
N ILE A 525 -15.13 -41.80 24.64
CA ILE A 525 -13.92 -42.59 24.46
C ILE A 525 -14.26 -43.87 23.68
N ALA A 526 -15.32 -44.60 24.05
CA ALA A 526 -15.76 -45.80 23.33
C ALA A 526 -16.14 -45.51 21.88
N SER A 527 -16.81 -44.37 21.62
CA SER A 527 -17.11 -43.93 20.25
C SER A 527 -15.84 -43.66 19.44
N LEU A 528 -14.87 -42.92 20.01
CA LEU A 528 -13.60 -42.63 19.36
C LEU A 528 -12.79 -43.90 19.09
N ILE A 529 -12.74 -44.84 20.04
CA ILE A 529 -12.10 -46.15 19.87
C ILE A 529 -12.74 -46.89 18.68
N SER A 530 -14.08 -46.96 18.63
CA SER A 530 -14.78 -47.63 17.54
C SER A 530 -14.47 -47.02 16.18
N GLU A 531 -14.35 -45.69 16.09
CA GLU A 531 -13.99 -45.00 14.86
C GLU A 531 -12.54 -45.26 14.44
N ILE A 532 -11.60 -45.25 15.40
CA ILE A 532 -10.17 -45.56 15.16
C ILE A 532 -10.02 -46.99 14.63
N GLU A 533 -10.73 -47.96 15.22
CA GLU A 533 -10.67 -49.37 14.81
C GLU A 533 -11.33 -49.61 13.45
N LYS A 534 -12.47 -48.97 13.16
CA LYS A 534 -13.06 -49.01 11.82
C LYS A 534 -12.12 -48.43 10.77
N PHE A 535 -11.41 -47.36 11.12
CA PHE A 535 -10.45 -46.74 10.22
C PHE A 535 -9.24 -47.66 9.95
N SER A 536 -8.72 -48.38 10.95
CA SER A 536 -7.59 -49.29 10.75
C SER A 536 -7.92 -50.37 9.71
N GLN A 537 -9.17 -50.85 9.69
CA GLN A 537 -9.68 -51.88 8.79
C GLN A 537 -9.98 -51.39 7.37
N SER A 538 -10.04 -50.07 7.14
CA SER A 538 -10.34 -49.51 5.83
C SER A 538 -9.16 -49.63 4.85
N SER A 539 -9.42 -50.00 3.60
CA SER A 539 -8.46 -49.92 2.50
C SER A 539 -8.37 -48.47 2.03
N THR A 540 -7.36 -47.72 2.46
CA THR A 540 -7.20 -46.31 2.10
C THR A 540 -6.59 -46.18 0.70
N SER A 541 -7.30 -45.52 -0.23
CA SER A 541 -6.76 -45.11 -1.55
C SER A 541 -5.56 -44.16 -1.43
N ASP A 542 -5.40 -43.54 -0.27
CA ASP A 542 -4.42 -42.47 -0.01
C ASP A 542 -3.03 -43.00 0.42
N SER A 543 -2.89 -44.32 0.60
CA SER A 543 -1.64 -44.97 1.02
C SER A 543 -0.51 -44.77 0.00
N ASP A 544 -0.81 -44.79 -1.30
CA ASP A 544 0.19 -44.56 -2.35
C ASP A 544 0.71 -43.11 -2.37
N VAL A 545 -0.16 -42.16 -2.05
CA VAL A 545 0.20 -40.73 -1.95
C VAL A 545 1.06 -40.49 -0.70
N ALA A 546 0.67 -41.09 0.44
CA ALA A 546 1.46 -41.09 1.67
C ALA A 546 2.85 -41.70 1.46
N LYS A 547 2.94 -42.81 0.73
CA LYS A 547 4.20 -43.48 0.37
C LYS A 547 5.11 -42.59 -0.47
N GLN A 548 4.56 -41.83 -1.41
CA GLN A 548 5.34 -40.86 -2.18
C GLN A 548 5.85 -39.71 -1.31
N TYR A 549 5.04 -39.22 -0.37
CA TYR A 549 5.44 -38.16 0.56
C TYR A 549 6.58 -38.61 1.48
N VAL A 550 6.44 -39.77 2.11
CA VAL A 550 7.46 -40.31 3.03
C VAL A 550 8.81 -40.49 2.32
N LYS A 551 8.82 -40.93 1.05
CA LYS A 551 10.04 -41.04 0.23
C LYS A 551 10.74 -39.70 -0.05
N GLN A 552 10.02 -38.58 -0.01
CA GLN A 552 10.56 -37.24 -0.25
C GLN A 552 11.07 -36.55 1.02
N LEU A 553 10.84 -37.13 2.20
CA LEU A 553 11.31 -36.56 3.46
C LEU A 553 12.83 -36.65 3.59
N SER A 554 13.44 -35.61 4.16
CA SER A 554 14.83 -35.70 4.61
C SER A 554 14.94 -36.71 5.75
N VAL A 555 16.13 -37.30 5.92
CA VAL A 555 16.41 -38.30 6.98
C VAL A 555 15.97 -37.81 8.36
N GLY A 556 16.22 -36.53 8.68
CA GLY A 556 15.78 -35.92 9.94
C GLY A 556 14.26 -35.88 10.10
N LYS A 557 13.51 -35.43 9.08
CA LYS A 557 12.04 -35.40 9.14
C LYS A 557 11.40 -36.79 9.15
N LEU A 558 12.04 -37.76 8.51
CA LEU A 558 11.62 -39.16 8.55
C LEU A 558 11.82 -39.76 9.96
N SER A 559 12.91 -39.36 10.64
CA SER A 559 13.13 -39.72 12.05
C SER A 559 12.07 -39.09 12.96
N ASP A 560 11.81 -37.78 12.82
CA ASP A 560 10.75 -37.08 13.57
C ASP A 560 9.39 -37.80 13.39
N LEU A 561 9.07 -38.21 12.17
CA LEU A 561 7.81 -38.88 11.84
C LEU A 561 7.71 -40.27 12.48
N TYR A 562 8.83 -41.00 12.52
CA TYR A 562 8.92 -42.30 13.17
C TYR A 562 8.68 -42.17 14.69
N ASP A 563 9.30 -41.18 15.33
CA ASP A 563 9.14 -40.95 16.76
C ASP A 563 7.69 -40.57 17.11
N CYS A 564 7.06 -39.67 16.32
CA CYS A 564 5.65 -39.34 16.48
C CYS A 564 4.72 -40.55 16.29
N PHE A 565 5.00 -41.42 15.30
CA PHE A 565 4.23 -42.64 15.08
C PHE A 565 4.39 -43.62 16.25
N ARG A 566 5.60 -43.79 16.78
CA ARG A 566 5.85 -44.64 17.95
C ARG A 566 5.08 -44.17 19.18
N GLU A 567 5.09 -42.86 19.46
CA GLU A 567 4.30 -42.28 20.54
C GLU A 567 2.80 -42.54 20.36
N MET A 568 2.31 -42.44 19.13
CA MET A 568 0.92 -42.70 18.81
C MET A 568 0.53 -44.17 19.02
N ILE A 569 1.40 -45.13 18.68
CA ILE A 569 1.16 -46.55 18.99
C ILE A 569 1.06 -46.78 20.50
N ILE A 570 1.94 -46.15 21.29
CA ILE A 570 1.87 -46.21 22.77
C ILE A 570 0.54 -45.63 23.27
N LYS A 571 0.09 -44.51 22.70
CA LYS A 571 -1.21 -43.91 23.01
C LYS A 571 -2.37 -44.85 22.69
N CYS A 572 -2.33 -45.54 21.54
CA CYS A 572 -3.33 -46.55 21.17
C CYS A 572 -3.42 -47.69 22.19
N VAL A 573 -2.27 -48.17 22.67
CA VAL A 573 -2.24 -49.19 23.73
C VAL A 573 -2.91 -48.67 24.99
N LYS A 574 -2.59 -47.44 25.42
CA LYS A 574 -3.14 -46.81 26.65
C LYS A 574 -4.66 -46.61 26.61
N ILE A 575 -5.19 -46.15 25.48
CA ILE A 575 -6.65 -45.91 25.33
C ILE A 575 -7.43 -47.20 25.02
N GLY A 576 -6.77 -48.37 24.95
CA GLY A 576 -7.48 -49.64 24.80
C GLY A 576 -7.82 -50.05 23.37
N ILE A 577 -7.14 -49.50 22.34
CA ILE A 577 -7.32 -49.99 20.95
C ILE A 577 -6.93 -51.48 20.88
N SER A 578 -7.67 -52.27 20.09
CA SER A 578 -7.40 -53.69 19.88
C SER A 578 -6.03 -53.97 19.26
N LYS A 579 -5.49 -55.15 19.57
CA LYS A 579 -4.21 -55.64 19.03
C LYS A 579 -4.23 -55.65 17.50
N ASP A 580 -5.33 -56.09 16.90
CA ASP A 580 -5.45 -56.19 15.44
C ASP A 580 -5.43 -54.81 14.77
N ALA A 581 -6.13 -53.83 15.32
CA ALA A 581 -6.12 -52.46 14.79
C ALA A 581 -4.74 -51.80 14.92
N ILE A 582 -4.05 -52.00 16.05
CA ILE A 582 -2.68 -51.50 16.25
C ILE A 582 -1.71 -52.16 15.25
N MET A 583 -1.82 -53.48 15.05
CA MET A 583 -0.99 -54.19 14.07
C MET A 583 -1.28 -53.73 12.63
N GLN A 584 -2.52 -53.39 12.31
CA GLN A 584 -2.87 -52.78 11.02
C GLN A 584 -2.20 -51.42 10.82
N PHE A 585 -2.14 -50.56 11.85
CA PHE A 585 -1.38 -49.31 11.76
C PHE A 585 0.12 -49.54 11.55
N ILE A 586 0.72 -50.49 12.26
CA ILE A 586 2.14 -50.83 12.11
C ILE A 586 2.43 -51.37 10.70
N ASN A 587 1.56 -52.22 10.16
CA ASN A 587 1.67 -52.73 8.78
C ASN A 587 1.52 -51.60 7.74
N LYS A 588 0.53 -50.71 7.91
CA LYS A 588 0.37 -49.52 7.05
C LYS A 588 1.62 -48.63 7.07
N ALA A 589 2.24 -48.44 8.24
CA ALA A 589 3.48 -47.67 8.36
C ALA A 589 4.67 -48.32 7.63
N LEU A 590 4.77 -49.65 7.61
CA LEU A 590 5.74 -50.37 6.79
C LEU A 590 5.44 -50.19 5.29
N GLU A 591 4.18 -50.31 4.88
CA GLU A 591 3.76 -50.20 3.48
C GLU A 591 4.06 -48.83 2.86
N ILE A 592 3.85 -47.73 3.62
CA ILE A 592 4.17 -46.37 3.16
C ILE A 592 5.66 -46.02 3.29
N GLY A 593 6.49 -46.93 3.82
CA GLY A 593 7.93 -46.73 3.96
C GLY A 593 8.34 -45.84 5.14
N LEU A 594 7.45 -45.66 6.14
CA LEU A 594 7.78 -44.98 7.39
C LEU A 594 8.67 -45.85 8.29
N LEU A 595 8.46 -47.18 8.23
CA LEU A 595 9.27 -48.17 8.92
C LEU A 595 10.15 -48.91 7.91
N ASP A 596 11.41 -49.12 8.26
CA ASP A 596 12.24 -50.16 7.65
C ASP A 596 12.03 -51.50 8.39
N ASN A 597 12.59 -52.59 7.87
CA ASN A 597 12.42 -53.92 8.47
C ASN A 597 12.92 -54.00 9.93
N ALA A 598 13.96 -53.24 10.28
CA ALA A 598 14.53 -53.25 11.63
C ALA A 598 13.61 -52.51 12.61
N ARG A 599 13.16 -51.30 12.24
CA ARG A 599 12.20 -50.48 13.01
C ARG A 599 10.83 -51.15 13.11
N PHE A 600 10.38 -51.82 12.05
CA PHE A 600 9.16 -52.61 12.06
C PHE A 600 9.22 -53.76 13.07
N THR A 601 10.33 -54.51 13.06
CA THR A 601 10.53 -55.61 14.02
C THR A 601 10.56 -55.07 15.45
N ASN A 602 11.33 -53.98 15.68
CA ASN A 602 11.46 -53.36 16.99
C ASN A 602 10.12 -52.84 17.53
N ILE A 603 9.36 -52.08 16.74
CA ILE A 603 8.08 -51.53 17.21
C ILE A 603 7.04 -52.63 17.40
N LYS A 604 7.06 -53.69 16.58
CA LYS A 604 6.16 -54.84 16.74
C LYS A 604 6.44 -55.61 18.03
N GLU A 605 7.71 -55.85 18.35
CA GLU A 605 8.12 -56.50 19.61
C GLU A 605 7.73 -55.67 20.83
N ILE A 606 8.05 -54.37 20.83
CA ILE A 606 7.69 -53.45 21.92
C ILE A 606 6.17 -53.40 22.10
N THR A 607 5.42 -53.26 21.01
CA THR A 607 3.95 -53.18 21.06
C THR A 607 3.36 -54.49 21.58
N THR A 608 3.88 -55.64 21.15
CA THR A 608 3.43 -56.94 21.63
C THR A 608 3.66 -57.07 23.14
N ALA A 609 4.86 -56.72 23.63
CA ALA A 609 5.17 -56.72 25.05
C ALA A 609 4.27 -55.77 25.86
N LEU A 610 3.97 -54.58 25.33
CA LEU A 610 3.06 -53.62 25.98
C LEU A 610 1.61 -54.11 26.02
N LEU A 611 1.14 -54.77 24.95
CA LEU A 611 -0.20 -55.34 24.88
C LEU A 611 -0.36 -56.55 25.79
N ASP A 612 0.66 -57.41 25.85
CA ASP A 612 0.66 -58.58 26.73
C ASP A 612 0.65 -58.13 28.20
N LYS A 613 1.39 -57.07 28.55
CA LYS A 613 1.32 -56.45 29.88
C LYS A 613 -0.05 -55.84 30.16
N ARG A 614 -0.63 -55.08 29.22
CA ARG A 614 -1.96 -54.49 29.37
C ARG A 614 -3.05 -55.53 29.60
N ASN A 615 -2.92 -56.72 29.03
CA ASN A 615 -3.90 -57.80 29.19
C ASN A 615 -3.67 -58.64 30.47
N GLN A 616 -2.58 -58.39 31.21
CA GLN A 616 -2.29 -59.01 32.51
C GLN A 616 -2.75 -58.15 33.70
N ASP A 617 -2.85 -56.83 33.49
CA ASP A 617 -3.45 -55.86 34.41
C ASP A 617 -4.98 -55.79 34.21
#